data_AF-A0A5C8T7T7-F1
#
_entry.id   AF-A0A5C8T7T7-F1
#
_cell.length_a   1.000
_cell.length_b   1.000
_cell.length_c   1.000
_cell.angle_alpha   90.00
_cell.angle_beta   90.00
_cell.angle_gamma   90.00
#
_symmetry.space_group_name_H-M   'P 1'
#
loop_
_entity.id
_entity.type
_entity.pdbx_description
1 polymer ?
#
loop_
_entity_poly.entity_id
_entity_poly.type
_entity_poly.pdbx_seq_one_letter_code
_entity_poly.pdbx_strand_id
1 'polypeptide(L)'
;MNEEDLLTGAGLLPCFASSVSELADAIRAAAKSGGSEGAAPRNAEAHLLTIRANAAKDTPGLYDALDAVRLAVRAVEDIARRQAMLVPNHAKLLGAARTHALSALDFLAAVLRVTKPNART
;
A
#
# COMPACT_ATOMS: atom_id res chain seq x y z
N MET A 1 -2.22 -2.64 13.41
CA MET A 1 -2.79 -1.29 13.22
C MET A 1 -4.16 -1.44 12.57
N ASN A 2 -5.16 -0.58 12.84
CA ASN A 2 -6.45 -0.67 12.14
C ASN A 2 -6.39 0.13 10.80
N GLU A 3 -7.35 -0.07 9.89
CA GLU A 3 -7.36 0.65 8.60
C GLU A 3 -7.47 2.17 8.79
N GLU A 4 -8.15 2.63 9.84
CA GLU A 4 -8.33 4.05 10.17
C GLU A 4 -7.02 4.76 10.55
N ASP A 5 -6.15 4.07 11.29
CA ASP A 5 -4.81 4.55 11.62
C ASP A 5 -3.96 4.72 10.36
N LEU A 6 -4.13 3.83 9.37
CA LEU A 6 -3.39 3.87 8.10
C LEU A 6 -3.87 5.04 7.23
N LEU A 7 -5.18 5.27 7.20
CA LEU A 7 -5.82 6.40 6.50
C LEU A 7 -5.52 7.77 7.12
N THR A 8 -5.10 7.81 8.38
CA THR A 8 -4.71 9.06 9.04
C THR A 8 -3.20 9.24 9.09
N GLY A 9 -2.43 8.21 8.72
CA GLY A 9 -0.97 8.19 8.86
C GLY A 9 -0.52 8.30 10.32
N ALA A 10 -1.34 7.82 11.27
CA ALA A 10 -1.14 8.04 12.69
C ALA A 10 0.20 7.46 13.20
N GLY A 11 0.95 8.29 13.92
CA GLY A 11 2.24 7.92 14.51
C GLY A 11 3.40 7.84 13.51
N LEU A 12 3.23 8.34 12.28
CA LEU A 12 4.31 8.48 11.29
C LEU A 12 4.85 9.91 11.26
N LEU A 13 6.10 10.05 10.80
CA LEU A 13 6.66 11.36 10.51
C LEU A 13 5.88 12.05 9.36
N PRO A 14 5.76 13.39 9.37
CA PRO A 14 4.99 14.13 8.36
C PRO A 14 5.41 13.84 6.91
N CYS A 15 6.71 13.57 6.67
CA CYS A 15 7.25 13.25 5.35
C CYS A 15 6.83 11.88 4.81
N PHE A 16 6.21 11.02 5.64
CA PHE A 16 5.72 9.70 5.27
C PHE A 16 4.20 9.57 5.40
N ALA A 17 3.59 10.26 6.38
CA ALA A 17 2.18 10.09 6.76
C ALA A 17 1.22 10.19 5.57
N SER A 18 1.33 11.25 4.76
CA SER A 18 0.47 11.44 3.58
C SER A 18 0.62 10.31 2.57
N SER A 19 1.85 9.87 2.27
CA SER A 19 2.06 8.78 1.30
C SER A 19 1.52 7.44 1.81
N VAL A 20 1.59 7.16 3.12
CA VAL A 20 0.99 5.94 3.69
C VAL A 20 -0.54 5.99 3.64
N SER A 21 -1.15 7.15 3.93
CA SER A 21 -2.60 7.36 3.77
C SER A 21 -3.06 7.11 2.34
N GLU A 22 -2.39 7.71 1.36
CA GLU A 22 -2.73 7.55 -0.06
C GLU A 22 -2.53 6.12 -0.56
N LEU A 23 -1.59 5.36 0.03
CA LEU A 23 -1.45 3.93 -0.24
C LEU A 23 -2.65 3.12 0.28
N ALA A 24 -3.18 3.46 1.46
CA ALA A 24 -4.40 2.85 1.97
C ALA A 24 -5.60 3.15 1.05
N ASP A 25 -5.71 4.38 0.57
CA ASP A 25 -6.75 4.77 -0.39
C ASP A 25 -6.58 4.09 -1.76
N ALA A 26 -5.35 3.91 -2.24
CA ALA A 26 -5.07 3.14 -3.45
C ALA A 26 -5.50 1.67 -3.29
N ILE A 27 -5.24 1.02 -2.15
CA ILE A 27 -5.71 -0.34 -1.86
C ILE A 27 -7.25 -0.40 -1.89
N ARG A 28 -7.92 0.58 -1.26
CA ARG A 28 -9.38 0.68 -1.28
C ARG A 28 -9.92 0.85 -2.70
N ALA A 29 -9.28 1.70 -3.51
CA ALA A 29 -9.67 1.94 -4.90
C ALA A 29 -9.46 0.69 -5.77
N ALA A 30 -8.32 0.02 -5.64
CA ALA A 30 -8.02 -1.23 -6.35
C ALA A 30 -9.01 -2.34 -6.01
N ALA A 31 -9.50 -2.38 -4.77
CA ALA A 31 -10.44 -3.40 -4.31
C ALA A 31 -11.90 -3.18 -4.76
N LYS A 32 -12.22 -2.09 -5.48
CA LYS A 32 -13.57 -1.87 -6.02
C LYS A 32 -13.88 -2.88 -7.11
N SER A 33 -15.15 -3.27 -7.26
CA SER A 33 -15.58 -4.16 -8.34
C SER A 33 -15.23 -3.56 -9.70
N GLY A 34 -14.54 -4.32 -10.55
CA GLY A 34 -14.01 -3.84 -11.83
C GLY A 34 -12.60 -3.24 -11.74
N GLY A 35 -12.04 -3.10 -10.55
CA GLY A 35 -10.73 -2.49 -10.31
C GLY A 35 -10.74 -0.98 -10.51
N SER A 36 -9.56 -0.43 -10.81
CA SER A 36 -9.30 1.00 -11.02
C SER A 36 -8.73 1.30 -12.41
N GLU A 37 -8.82 0.35 -13.35
CA GLU A 37 -8.20 0.44 -14.68
C GLU A 37 -6.68 0.72 -14.60
N GLY A 38 -6.03 0.18 -13.56
CA GLY A 38 -4.60 0.39 -13.30
C GLY A 38 -4.26 1.79 -12.76
N ALA A 39 -5.22 2.64 -12.42
CA ALA A 39 -4.95 3.92 -11.76
C ALA A 39 -4.38 3.73 -10.35
N ALA A 40 -4.97 2.84 -9.54
CA ALA A 40 -4.53 2.62 -8.17
C ALA A 40 -3.09 2.06 -8.07
N PRO A 41 -2.67 1.05 -8.84
CA PRO A 41 -1.26 0.63 -8.86
C PRO A 41 -0.28 1.73 -9.28
N ARG A 42 -0.66 2.59 -10.24
CA ARG A 42 0.19 3.72 -10.66
C ARG A 42 0.33 4.78 -9.58
N ASN A 43 -0.77 5.12 -8.91
CA ASN A 43 -0.75 6.06 -7.78
C ASN A 43 0.08 5.49 -6.62
N ALA A 44 -0.11 4.21 -6.31
CA ALA A 44 0.67 3.54 -5.28
C ALA A 44 2.19 3.59 -5.59
N GLU A 45 2.60 3.33 -6.84
CA GLU A 45 4.00 3.43 -7.25
C GLU A 45 4.58 4.83 -7.00
N ALA A 46 3.82 5.90 -7.30
CA ALA A 46 4.26 7.27 -7.05
C ALA A 46 4.53 7.53 -5.56
N HIS A 47 3.62 7.10 -4.68
CA HIS A 47 3.79 7.25 -3.23
C HIS A 47 4.93 6.39 -2.66
N LEU A 48 5.13 5.17 -3.18
CA LEU A 48 6.27 4.34 -2.81
C LEU A 48 7.61 4.99 -3.21
N LEU A 49 7.66 5.66 -4.37
CA LEU A 49 8.84 6.44 -4.79
C LEU A 49 9.08 7.65 -3.87
N THR A 50 8.04 8.35 -3.45
CA THR A 50 8.14 9.44 -2.47
C THR A 50 8.70 8.95 -1.14
N ILE A 51 8.16 7.85 -0.59
CA ILE A 51 8.65 7.24 0.64
C ILE A 51 10.13 6.86 0.50
N ARG A 52 10.50 6.21 -0.61
CA ARG A 52 11.89 5.84 -0.90
C ARG A 52 12.81 7.05 -0.95
N ALA A 53 12.37 8.18 -1.52
CA ALA A 53 13.19 9.39 -1.59
C ALA A 53 13.41 10.04 -0.22
N ASN A 54 12.40 9.94 0.66
CA ASN A 54 12.40 10.55 1.98
C ASN A 54 13.05 9.68 3.07
N ALA A 55 13.17 8.37 2.86
CA ALA A 55 13.78 7.45 3.82
C ALA A 55 15.32 7.39 3.69
N ALA A 56 16.01 7.15 4.80
CA ALA A 56 17.44 6.85 4.79
C ALA A 56 17.72 5.55 4.02
N LYS A 57 18.76 5.54 3.17
CA LYS A 57 19.06 4.43 2.24
C LYS A 57 19.41 3.11 2.94
N ASP A 58 19.93 3.19 4.16
CA ASP A 58 20.37 2.08 5.01
C ASP A 58 19.28 1.55 5.94
N THR A 59 18.04 2.03 5.80
CA THR A 59 16.91 1.56 6.60
C THR A 59 16.68 0.05 6.37
N PRO A 60 16.86 -0.80 7.40
CA PRO A 60 16.66 -2.23 7.27
C PRO A 60 15.21 -2.57 6.89
N GLY A 61 15.03 -3.49 5.94
CA GLY A 61 13.70 -4.00 5.53
C GLY A 61 12.84 -3.03 4.71
N LEU A 62 13.30 -1.81 4.44
CA LEU A 62 12.53 -0.81 3.69
C LEU A 62 12.18 -1.29 2.27
N TYR A 63 13.15 -1.79 1.53
CA TYR A 63 12.93 -2.21 0.13
C TYR A 63 11.97 -3.40 0.03
N ASP A 64 12.08 -4.36 0.95
CA ASP A 64 11.18 -5.51 1.01
C ASP A 64 9.76 -5.06 1.37
N ALA A 65 9.61 -4.11 2.30
CA ALA A 65 8.31 -3.55 2.66
C ALA A 65 7.67 -2.77 1.50
N LEU A 66 8.45 -1.95 0.78
CA LEU A 66 7.98 -1.23 -0.40
C LEU A 66 7.54 -2.19 -1.51
N ASP A 67 8.32 -3.25 -1.76
CA ASP A 67 7.98 -4.23 -2.79
C ASP A 67 6.76 -5.07 -2.41
N ALA A 68 6.61 -5.44 -1.13
CA ALA A 68 5.44 -6.15 -0.63
C ALA A 68 4.15 -5.35 -0.88
N VAL A 69 4.14 -4.03 -0.59
CA VAL A 69 2.99 -3.16 -0.86
C VAL A 69 2.73 -3.08 -2.37
N ARG A 70 3.78 -2.88 -3.18
CA ARG A 70 3.68 -2.80 -4.64
C ARG A 70 3.02 -4.04 -5.24
N LEU A 71 3.50 -5.23 -4.87
CA LEU A 71 2.99 -6.50 -5.35
C LEU A 71 1.56 -6.75 -4.87
N ALA A 72 1.26 -6.41 -3.62
CA ALA A 72 -0.07 -6.61 -3.06
C ALA A 72 -1.13 -5.73 -3.75
N VAL A 73 -0.86 -4.43 -3.97
CA VAL A 73 -1.78 -3.53 -4.69
C VAL A 73 -2.07 -4.02 -6.11
N ARG A 74 -1.03 -4.49 -6.83
CA ARG A 74 -1.19 -5.08 -8.16
C ARG A 74 -2.05 -6.34 -8.12
N ALA A 75 -1.82 -7.22 -7.14
CA ALA A 75 -2.62 -8.43 -6.97
C ALA A 75 -4.10 -8.11 -6.67
N VAL A 76 -4.38 -7.10 -5.83
CA VAL A 76 -5.76 -6.64 -5.57
C VAL A 76 -6.42 -6.18 -6.86
N GLU A 77 -5.76 -5.29 -7.62
CA GLU A 77 -6.26 -4.78 -8.90
C GLU A 77 -6.52 -5.92 -9.90
N ASP A 78 -5.57 -6.84 -10.05
CA ASP A 78 -5.66 -7.95 -10.99
C ASP A 78 -6.80 -8.92 -10.65
N ILE A 79 -7.10 -9.13 -9.36
CA ILE A 79 -8.25 -9.91 -8.93
C ILE A 79 -9.54 -9.13 -9.17
N ALA A 80 -9.57 -7.85 -8.78
CA ALA A 80 -10.75 -6.98 -8.88
C ALA A 80 -11.23 -6.77 -10.32
N ARG A 81 -10.31 -6.71 -11.30
CA ARG A 81 -10.60 -6.56 -12.73
C ARG A 81 -11.16 -7.82 -13.38
N ARG A 82 -10.97 -9.01 -12.79
CA ARG A 82 -11.51 -10.25 -13.34
C ARG A 82 -13.04 -10.25 -13.20
N GLN A 83 -13.73 -10.76 -14.21
CA GLN A 83 -15.17 -10.93 -14.16
C GLN A 83 -15.54 -11.91 -13.03
N ALA A 84 -16.34 -11.45 -12.07
CA ALA A 84 -16.67 -12.23 -10.87
C ALA A 84 -17.34 -13.57 -11.19
N MET A 85 -18.13 -13.64 -12.27
CA MET A 85 -18.78 -14.88 -12.72
C MET A 85 -17.78 -15.94 -13.23
N LEU A 86 -16.58 -15.53 -13.63
CA LEU A 86 -15.54 -16.42 -14.17
C LEU A 86 -14.52 -16.87 -13.12
N VAL A 87 -14.57 -16.30 -11.91
CA VAL A 87 -13.61 -16.59 -10.83
C VAL A 87 -14.37 -17.18 -9.64
N PRO A 88 -14.19 -18.48 -9.34
CA PRO A 88 -14.77 -19.10 -8.16
C PRO A 88 -14.36 -18.35 -6.89
N ASN A 89 -15.33 -18.05 -6.03
CA ASN A 89 -15.11 -17.33 -4.78
C ASN A 89 -14.42 -15.96 -4.95
N HIS A 90 -14.69 -15.26 -6.07
CA HIS A 90 -14.09 -13.94 -6.38
C HIS A 90 -14.09 -12.98 -5.20
N ALA A 91 -15.25 -12.76 -4.56
CA ALA A 91 -15.36 -11.86 -3.42
C ALA A 91 -14.47 -12.27 -2.23
N LYS A 92 -14.33 -13.57 -1.97
CA LYS A 92 -13.46 -14.09 -0.90
C LYS A 92 -11.98 -13.88 -1.23
N LEU A 93 -11.59 -14.14 -2.48
CA LEU A 93 -10.23 -13.92 -2.96
C LEU A 93 -9.86 -12.43 -2.92
N LEU A 94 -10.77 -11.56 -3.37
CA LEU A 94 -10.57 -10.12 -3.35
C LEU A 94 -10.48 -9.60 -1.90
N GLY A 95 -11.33 -10.10 -1.01
CA GLY A 95 -11.26 -9.79 0.42
C GLY A 95 -9.92 -10.19 1.04
N ALA A 96 -9.46 -11.42 0.79
CA ALA A 96 -8.17 -11.90 1.28
C ALA A 96 -6.99 -11.09 0.72
N ALA A 97 -7.01 -10.77 -0.57
CA ALA A 97 -5.98 -9.96 -1.21
C ALA A 97 -5.93 -8.54 -0.62
N ARG A 98 -7.09 -7.93 -0.37
CA ARG A 98 -7.19 -6.63 0.32
C ARG A 98 -6.60 -6.71 1.73
N THR A 99 -6.94 -7.74 2.51
CA THR A 99 -6.37 -7.94 3.86
C THR A 99 -4.85 -8.09 3.83
N HIS A 100 -4.31 -8.84 2.88
CA HIS A 100 -2.86 -8.97 2.71
C HIS A 100 -2.20 -7.64 2.32
N ALA A 101 -2.83 -6.85 1.44
CA ALA A 101 -2.33 -5.52 1.06
C ALA A 101 -2.30 -4.55 2.26
N LEU A 102 -3.35 -4.55 3.09
CA LEU A 102 -3.38 -3.76 4.33
C LEU A 102 -2.31 -4.23 5.33
N SER A 103 -2.07 -5.54 5.42
CA SER A 103 -1.01 -6.11 6.29
C SER A 103 0.39 -5.71 5.80
N ALA A 104 0.63 -5.71 4.48
CA ALA A 104 1.87 -5.22 3.89
C ALA A 104 2.08 -3.72 4.16
N LEU A 105 1.00 -2.93 4.11
CA LEU A 105 1.05 -1.51 4.42
C LEU A 105 1.31 -1.26 5.92
N ASP A 106 0.73 -2.05 6.82
CA ASP A 106 1.04 -2.00 8.26
C ASP A 106 2.51 -2.33 8.53
N PHE A 107 3.06 -3.35 7.85
CA PHE A 107 4.48 -3.66 7.92
C PHE A 107 5.37 -2.50 7.44
N LEU A 108 5.03 -1.88 6.31
CA LEU A 108 5.73 -0.68 5.84
C LEU A 108 5.64 0.47 6.86
N ALA A 109 4.47 0.73 7.44
CA ALA A 109 4.29 1.75 8.46
C ALA A 109 5.16 1.46 9.70
N ALA A 110 5.26 0.20 10.12
CA ALA A 110 6.13 -0.21 11.23
C ALA A 110 7.61 0.06 10.93
N VAL A 111 8.08 -0.24 9.72
CA VAL A 111 9.45 0.12 9.29
C VAL A 111 9.63 1.65 9.33
N LEU A 112 8.68 2.41 8.77
CA LEU A 112 8.78 3.87 8.68
C LEU A 112 8.76 4.60 10.03
N ARG A 113 8.18 4.01 11.08
CA ARG A 113 8.22 4.56 12.44
C ARG A 113 9.61 4.60 13.05
N VAL A 114 10.47 3.65 12.66
CA VAL A 114 11.85 3.57 13.16
C VAL A 114 12.87 4.13 12.16
N THR A 115 12.43 4.45 10.94
CA THR A 115 13.22 5.06 9.88
C THR A 115 13.60 6.50 10.21
N LYS A 116 14.88 6.83 10.06
CA LYS A 116 15.33 8.22 10.04
C LYS A 116 14.99 8.85 8.68
N PRO A 117 14.40 10.06 8.64
CA PRO A 117 14.22 10.77 7.39
C PRO A 117 15.58 11.15 6.81
N ASN A 118 15.66 11.19 5.49
CA ASN A 118 16.84 11.67 4.79
C ASN A 118 17.03 13.17 5.09
N ALA A 119 18.24 13.59 5.46
CA ALA A 119 18.56 14.93 5.98
C ALA A 119 18.38 16.10 4.97
N ARG A 120 17.68 15.88 3.86
CA ARG A 120 17.46 16.84 2.78
C ARG A 120 16.16 17.65 2.91
N THR A 121 15.42 17.50 4.00
CA THR A 121 14.25 18.30 4.36
C THR A 121 14.49 19.06 5.64
#